data_AF-A0A0G1U1Z6-F1
#
_entry.id   AF-A0A0G1U1Z6-F1
#
_cell.length_a   1.000
_cell.length_b   1.000
_cell.length_c   1.000
_cell.angle_alpha   90.00
_cell.angle_beta   90.00
_cell.angle_gamma   90.00
#
_symmetry.space_group_name_H-M   'P 1'
#
loop_
_entity.id
_entity.type
_entity.pdbx_description
1 polymer ?
#
loop_
_entity_poly.entity_id
_entity_poly.type
_entity_poly.pdbx_seq_one_letter_code
_entity_poly.pdbx_strand_id
1 'polypeptide(L)'
;MMYGQMTAGSWIYIGTQGILQGTYETFRACAKTNFGQDSLAGKFVLSAGMGSMSGAQPLAVTMNEGVLLDVEVRKEQIEKKVREGYCDMLSENLDEALRLVKEAVDMRIPRSIGLVGNAAEVHTELLQRGIIPDIVTDQTPAHDILSYVPTGDLNELDLLRVKNPKEYERRARESVVMHVSAMLEMQKRGAIVFDYGNNLRIQAEEGGLVVKNEQGEFLYPGFVPAYIRPLFCEGKGPFRWAFLSGKTEDQRLVDDLLLKTFPENIGLKRWVEKVQKKVPVIGLPTRICWLGYGERAKFGLALNDLISSGTVSAPVVIGRDHLDSGSVASPYRETEGMKDGSDAIADWPLLNFALNTANGASWVSFHHGGGVGIGNALHAGMVIVADGTKEKTKRLERVLTVDPGIGVARHADSGEERAIETAKEKNIKIPGLTC
;
A
#
# COMPACT_ATOMS: atom_id res chain seq x y z
N MET A 1 23.64 -2.06 12.33
CA MET A 1 22.90 -1.88 11.06
C MET A 1 21.54 -1.29 11.40
N MET A 2 21.01 -0.34 10.62
CA MET A 2 19.64 0.19 10.77
C MET A 2 18.83 -0.21 9.55
N TYR A 3 17.67 -0.84 9.75
CA TYR A 3 16.75 -1.16 8.66
C TYR A 3 15.85 0.04 8.39
N GLY A 4 16.04 0.69 7.24
CA GLY A 4 15.34 1.94 6.89
C GLY A 4 13.89 1.74 6.43
N GLN A 5 13.46 0.50 6.19
CA GLN A 5 12.21 0.19 5.47
C GLN A 5 12.12 1.08 4.22
N MET A 6 10.95 1.60 3.87
CA MET A 6 10.77 2.63 2.85
C MET A 6 10.79 4.01 3.52
N THR A 7 9.74 4.36 4.26
CA THR A 7 9.54 5.73 4.74
C THR A 7 10.04 6.02 6.16
N ALA A 8 10.49 4.97 6.87
CA ALA A 8 10.99 5.10 8.24
C ALA A 8 12.35 5.82 8.27
N GLY A 9 13.33 5.32 7.51
CA GLY A 9 14.67 5.91 7.41
C GLY A 9 14.75 7.19 6.58
N SER A 10 13.72 7.49 5.78
CA SER A 10 13.66 8.67 4.88
C SER A 10 12.69 9.76 5.37
N TRP A 11 12.17 9.60 6.59
CA TRP A 11 11.40 10.61 7.33
C TRP A 11 10.19 11.19 6.58
N ILE A 12 9.42 10.32 5.93
CA ILE A 12 8.18 10.70 5.22
C ILE A 12 6.99 9.76 5.55
N TYR A 13 7.08 9.14 6.72
CA TYR A 13 6.02 8.31 7.28
C TYR A 13 4.89 9.19 7.85
N ILE A 14 3.65 8.94 7.44
CA ILE A 14 2.47 9.74 7.83
C ILE A 14 1.42 8.90 8.57
N GLY A 15 1.87 7.90 9.31
CA GLY A 15 0.97 6.94 9.96
C GLY A 15 0.30 5.99 8.96
N THR A 16 -0.73 5.30 9.44
CA THR A 16 -1.56 4.36 8.67
C THR A 16 -2.11 4.97 7.38
N GLN A 17 -2.36 6.29 7.36
CA GLN A 17 -2.85 7.00 6.17
C GLN A 17 -1.92 6.85 4.96
N GLY A 18 -0.62 6.66 5.15
CA GLY A 18 0.37 6.60 4.06
C GLY A 18 0.10 5.52 3.01
N ILE A 19 -0.45 4.38 3.43
CA ILE A 19 -0.79 3.24 2.55
C ILE A 19 -2.30 3.15 2.26
N LEU A 20 -3.14 3.86 3.01
CA LEU A 20 -4.60 3.74 2.98
C LEU A 20 -5.18 3.86 1.57
N GLN A 21 -4.73 4.84 0.78
CA GLN A 21 -5.26 4.99 -0.59
C GLN A 21 -4.83 3.85 -1.50
N GLY A 22 -3.60 3.34 -1.37
CA GLY A 22 -3.16 2.18 -2.15
C GLY A 22 -4.02 0.96 -1.85
N THR A 23 -4.34 0.73 -0.58
CA THR A 23 -5.25 -0.35 -0.15
C THR A 23 -6.67 -0.13 -0.64
N TYR A 24 -7.17 1.10 -0.55
CA TYR A 24 -8.49 1.47 -1.08
C TYR A 24 -8.59 1.25 -2.59
N GLU A 25 -7.60 1.70 -3.38
CA GLU A 25 -7.60 1.52 -4.84
C GLU A 25 -7.41 0.05 -5.23
N THR A 26 -6.65 -0.73 -4.46
CA THR A 26 -6.53 -2.19 -4.67
C THR A 26 -7.89 -2.87 -4.54
N PHE A 27 -8.59 -2.64 -3.44
CA PHE A 27 -9.91 -3.24 -3.21
C PHE A 27 -10.97 -2.72 -4.20
N ARG A 28 -10.89 -1.45 -4.59
CA ARG A 28 -11.76 -0.88 -5.62
C ARG A 28 -11.52 -1.50 -7.00
N ALA A 29 -10.25 -1.70 -7.37
CA ALA A 29 -9.89 -2.38 -8.61
C ALA A 29 -10.32 -3.85 -8.58
N CYS A 30 -10.14 -4.54 -7.45
CA CYS A 30 -10.64 -5.91 -7.24
C CYS A 30 -12.16 -5.99 -7.41
N ALA A 31 -12.92 -5.07 -6.80
CA ALA A 31 -14.38 -4.95 -6.98
C ALA A 31 -14.77 -4.89 -8.47
N LYS A 32 -14.08 -4.03 -9.21
CA LYS A 32 -14.34 -3.79 -10.63
C LYS A 32 -13.95 -4.98 -11.50
N THR A 33 -12.73 -5.49 -11.33
CA THR A 33 -12.16 -6.52 -12.19
C THR A 33 -12.77 -7.90 -11.94
N ASN A 34 -12.99 -8.27 -10.68
CA ASN A 34 -13.41 -9.62 -10.33
C ASN A 34 -14.91 -9.77 -10.12
N PHE A 35 -15.62 -8.70 -9.77
CA PHE A 35 -17.07 -8.74 -9.52
C PHE A 35 -17.88 -7.87 -10.47
N GLY A 36 -17.24 -7.06 -11.32
CA GLY A 36 -17.93 -6.12 -12.22
C GLY A 36 -18.67 -5.01 -11.47
N GLN A 37 -18.24 -4.68 -10.23
CA GLN A 37 -18.92 -3.73 -9.34
C GLN A 37 -18.04 -2.52 -9.03
N ASP A 38 -18.67 -1.39 -8.71
CA ASP A 38 -17.97 -0.17 -8.28
C ASP A 38 -17.61 -0.16 -6.78
N SER A 39 -18.07 -1.17 -6.02
CA SER A 39 -17.90 -1.33 -4.58
C SER A 39 -17.83 -2.81 -4.18
N LEU A 40 -17.52 -3.06 -2.91
CA LEU A 40 -17.55 -4.36 -2.25
C LEU A 40 -18.82 -4.56 -1.40
N ALA A 41 -19.91 -3.83 -1.67
CA ALA A 41 -21.15 -3.96 -0.90
C ALA A 41 -21.67 -5.42 -0.91
N GLY A 42 -21.83 -6.01 0.28
CA GLY A 42 -22.24 -7.41 0.44
C GLY A 42 -21.13 -8.43 0.12
N LYS A 43 -19.86 -8.01 0.13
CA LYS A 43 -18.69 -8.88 -0.01
C LYS A 43 -17.95 -9.07 1.29
N PHE A 44 -17.53 -10.31 1.54
CA PHE A 44 -16.71 -10.70 2.68
C PHE A 44 -15.23 -10.77 2.28
N VAL A 45 -14.42 -9.92 2.91
CA VAL A 45 -12.96 -9.92 2.83
C VAL A 45 -12.39 -10.56 4.08
N LEU A 46 -11.44 -11.48 3.91
CA LEU A 46 -10.59 -12.01 4.98
C LEU A 46 -9.16 -11.50 4.79
N SER A 47 -8.56 -10.99 5.87
CA SER A 47 -7.13 -10.66 5.91
C SER A 47 -6.54 -10.93 7.30
N ALA A 48 -5.24 -10.65 7.43
CA ALA A 48 -4.53 -10.64 8.69
C ALA A 48 -3.48 -9.53 8.79
N GLY A 49 -3.16 -9.19 10.03
CA GLY A 49 -2.16 -8.20 10.43
C GLY A 49 -2.77 -6.81 10.63
N MET A 50 -2.58 -6.24 11.82
CA MET A 50 -3.12 -4.94 12.20
C MET A 50 -2.05 -3.97 12.72
N GLY A 51 -0.87 -4.02 12.10
CA GLY A 51 0.26 -3.17 12.40
C GLY A 51 0.13 -1.74 11.88
N SER A 52 1.26 -1.04 11.80
CA SER A 52 1.34 0.34 11.34
C SER A 52 0.79 0.57 9.93
N MET A 53 1.11 -0.32 8.99
CA MET A 53 0.61 -0.26 7.60
C MET A 53 -0.64 -1.12 7.43
N SER A 54 -0.63 -2.32 7.97
CA SER A 54 -1.72 -3.28 7.79
C SER A 54 -3.01 -2.95 8.52
N GLY A 55 -2.95 -2.10 9.55
CA GLY A 55 -4.14 -1.47 10.12
C GLY A 55 -4.88 -0.51 9.17
N ALA A 56 -4.43 -0.30 7.93
CA ALA A 56 -5.19 0.43 6.92
C ALA A 56 -6.25 -0.44 6.21
N GLN A 57 -6.09 -1.77 6.22
CA GLN A 57 -7.01 -2.72 5.56
C GLN A 57 -8.47 -2.56 6.02
N PRO A 58 -8.77 -2.45 7.34
CA PRO A 58 -10.14 -2.36 7.81
C PRO A 58 -10.87 -1.12 7.29
N LEU A 59 -10.21 0.04 7.33
CA LEU A 59 -10.77 1.27 6.79
C LEU A 59 -10.86 1.25 5.26
N ALA A 60 -9.88 0.68 4.56
CA ALA A 60 -9.89 0.61 3.10
C ALA A 60 -11.05 -0.26 2.56
N VAL A 61 -11.34 -1.39 3.20
CA VAL A 61 -12.45 -2.27 2.82
C VAL A 61 -13.79 -1.59 3.10
N THR A 62 -13.98 -1.00 4.29
CA THR A 62 -15.23 -0.31 4.62
C THR A 62 -15.44 1.00 3.83
N MET A 63 -14.36 1.65 3.36
CA MET A 63 -14.44 2.76 2.40
C MET A 63 -14.91 2.31 1.01
N ASN A 64 -14.69 1.04 0.66
CA ASN A 64 -15.24 0.36 -0.50
C ASN A 64 -16.57 -0.36 -0.19
N GLU A 65 -17.21 -0.09 0.94
CA GLU A 65 -18.53 -0.64 1.31
C GLU A 65 -18.53 -2.14 1.64
N GLY A 66 -17.36 -2.77 1.77
CA GLY A 66 -17.21 -4.19 2.09
C GLY A 66 -17.22 -4.51 3.58
N VAL A 67 -17.25 -5.81 3.88
CA VAL A 67 -17.13 -6.37 5.23
C VAL A 67 -15.77 -7.05 5.38
N LEU A 68 -15.01 -6.70 6.41
CA LEU A 68 -13.69 -7.30 6.68
C LEU A 68 -13.70 -8.08 8.00
N LEU A 69 -13.13 -9.29 7.98
CA LEU A 69 -12.56 -9.94 9.15
C LEU A 69 -11.03 -9.85 9.05
N ASP A 70 -10.39 -9.15 9.99
CA ASP A 70 -8.94 -8.95 10.02
C ASP A 70 -8.35 -9.66 11.25
N VAL A 71 -7.58 -10.71 11.03
CA VAL A 71 -7.01 -11.54 12.09
C VAL A 71 -5.70 -10.93 12.60
N GLU A 72 -5.62 -10.66 13.91
CA GLU A 72 -4.42 -10.14 14.54
C GLU A 72 -4.16 -10.86 15.86
N VAL A 73 -2.94 -11.33 16.04
CA VAL A 73 -2.57 -12.18 17.17
C VAL A 73 -2.40 -11.39 18.46
N ARG A 74 -2.07 -10.09 18.37
CA ARG A 74 -1.87 -9.19 19.50
C ARG A 74 -3.06 -8.25 19.66
N LYS A 75 -3.90 -8.53 20.66
CA LYS A 75 -5.12 -7.77 21.00
C LYS A 75 -4.91 -6.25 21.02
N GLU A 76 -3.76 -5.81 21.52
CA GLU A 76 -3.41 -4.41 21.74
C GLU A 76 -3.30 -3.64 20.41
N GLN A 77 -2.95 -4.33 19.31
CA GLN A 77 -2.92 -3.74 17.97
C GLN A 77 -4.33 -3.47 17.46
N ILE A 78 -5.27 -4.40 17.69
CA ILE A 78 -6.68 -4.21 17.34
C ILE A 78 -7.27 -3.06 18.14
N GLU A 79 -7.08 -3.06 19.46
CA GLU A 79 -7.54 -1.97 20.32
C GLU A 79 -7.00 -0.62 19.88
N LYS A 80 -5.72 -0.57 19.47
CA LYS A 80 -5.11 0.64 18.93
C LYS A 80 -5.82 1.10 17.65
N LYS A 81 -6.12 0.22 16.69
CA LYS A 81 -6.81 0.62 15.45
C LYS A 81 -8.27 0.97 15.65
N VAL A 82 -8.96 0.34 16.61
CA VAL A 82 -10.29 0.76 17.01
C VAL A 82 -10.26 2.16 17.62
N ARG A 83 -9.34 2.43 18.56
CA ARG A 83 -9.18 3.77 19.16
C ARG A 83 -8.78 4.83 18.14
N GLU A 84 -7.91 4.50 17.19
CA GLU A 84 -7.50 5.42 16.13
C GLU A 84 -8.66 5.68 15.14
N GLY A 85 -9.66 4.80 15.03
CA GLY A 85 -10.76 4.92 14.07
C GLY A 85 -10.48 4.26 12.72
N TYR A 86 -9.50 3.35 12.65
CA TYR A 86 -9.18 2.57 11.45
C TYR A 86 -9.91 1.22 11.40
N CYS A 87 -10.43 0.71 12.52
CA CYS A 87 -11.21 -0.52 12.63
C CYS A 87 -12.48 -0.26 13.45
N ASP A 88 -13.61 -0.88 13.11
CA ASP A 88 -14.89 -0.59 13.78
C ASP A 88 -15.02 -1.30 15.13
N MET A 89 -14.54 -2.53 15.23
CA MET A 89 -14.72 -3.35 16.44
C MET A 89 -13.67 -4.43 16.61
N LEU A 90 -13.55 -4.89 17.86
CA LEU A 90 -12.71 -6.01 18.29
C LEU A 90 -13.61 -7.18 18.70
N SER A 91 -13.24 -8.40 18.33
CA SER A 91 -13.79 -9.63 18.92
C SER A 91 -12.66 -10.59 19.31
N GLU A 92 -12.87 -11.33 20.39
CA GLU A 92 -11.97 -12.38 20.89
C GLU A 92 -12.54 -13.79 20.62
N ASN A 93 -13.66 -13.86 19.88
CA ASN A 93 -14.40 -15.08 19.64
C ASN A 93 -14.76 -15.22 18.16
N LEU A 94 -14.30 -16.30 17.53
CA LEU A 94 -14.52 -16.54 16.11
C LEU A 94 -16.01 -16.68 15.75
N ASP A 95 -16.82 -17.33 16.58
CA ASP A 95 -18.26 -17.51 16.31
C ASP A 95 -19.00 -16.18 16.32
N GLU A 96 -18.69 -15.31 17.29
CA GLU A 96 -19.22 -13.96 17.35
C GLU A 96 -18.81 -13.15 16.13
N ALA A 97 -17.52 -13.16 15.79
CA ALA A 97 -16.99 -12.44 14.64
C ALA A 97 -17.67 -12.88 13.33
N LEU A 98 -17.81 -14.19 13.11
CA LEU A 98 -18.48 -14.73 11.93
C LEU A 98 -19.98 -14.40 11.88
N ARG A 99 -20.66 -14.37 13.03
CA ARG A 99 -22.05 -13.90 13.11
C ARG A 99 -22.17 -12.45 12.67
N LEU A 100 -21.26 -11.59 13.14
CA LEU A 100 -21.23 -10.16 12.79
C LEU A 100 -20.87 -9.93 11.32
N VAL A 101 -19.94 -10.71 10.77
CA VAL A 101 -19.61 -10.72 9.33
C VAL A 101 -20.86 -11.06 8.52
N LYS A 102 -21.52 -12.18 8.84
CA LYS A 102 -22.70 -12.64 8.10
C LYS A 102 -23.83 -11.60 8.14
N GLU A 103 -24.13 -11.05 9.32
CA GLU A 103 -25.13 -10.00 9.49
C GLU A 103 -24.83 -8.77 8.61
N ALA A 104 -23.58 -8.30 8.62
CA ALA A 104 -23.16 -7.14 7.84
C ALA A 104 -23.20 -7.40 6.33
N VAL A 105 -22.81 -8.60 5.89
CA VAL A 105 -22.87 -9.03 4.48
C VAL A 105 -24.32 -9.09 4.00
N ASP A 106 -25.20 -9.75 4.76
CA ASP A 106 -26.63 -9.91 4.44
C ASP A 106 -27.33 -8.53 4.35
N MET A 107 -26.98 -7.62 5.26
CA MET A 107 -27.53 -6.25 5.28
C MET A 107 -26.82 -5.27 4.34
N ARG A 108 -25.70 -5.66 3.72
CA ARG A 108 -24.82 -4.79 2.92
C ARG A 108 -24.37 -3.54 3.67
N ILE A 109 -24.05 -3.68 4.95
CA ILE A 109 -23.52 -2.59 5.78
C ILE A 109 -22.02 -2.78 5.90
N PRO A 110 -21.18 -1.79 5.50
CA PRO A 110 -19.75 -1.91 5.69
C PRO A 110 -19.41 -2.04 7.16
N ARG A 111 -18.57 -3.03 7.47
CA ARG A 111 -18.14 -3.32 8.84
C ARG A 111 -16.79 -3.99 8.83
N SER A 112 -15.90 -3.55 9.70
CA SER A 112 -14.61 -4.18 9.93
C SER A 112 -14.51 -4.75 11.34
N ILE A 113 -14.19 -6.03 11.43
CA ILE A 113 -14.05 -6.78 12.67
C ILE A 113 -12.59 -7.22 12.80
N GLY A 114 -11.87 -6.68 13.78
CA GLY A 114 -10.57 -7.21 14.19
C GLY A 114 -10.76 -8.41 15.12
N LEU A 115 -10.27 -9.58 14.73
CA LEU A 115 -10.36 -10.81 15.51
C LEU A 115 -9.02 -11.12 16.17
N VAL A 116 -9.02 -11.25 17.50
CA VAL A 116 -7.85 -11.78 18.23
C VAL A 116 -7.68 -13.26 17.88
N GLY A 117 -6.59 -13.59 17.20
CA GLY A 117 -6.28 -14.97 16.80
C GLY A 117 -5.04 -15.09 15.94
N ASN A 118 -4.55 -16.32 15.73
CA ASN A 118 -3.48 -16.57 14.77
C ASN A 118 -4.06 -16.80 13.37
N ALA A 119 -3.55 -16.07 12.37
CA ALA A 119 -4.03 -16.17 10.99
C ALA A 119 -3.97 -17.61 10.45
N ALA A 120 -2.89 -18.35 10.74
CA ALA A 120 -2.73 -19.72 10.27
C ALA A 120 -3.83 -20.66 10.83
N GLU A 121 -4.24 -20.46 12.08
CA GLU A 121 -5.30 -21.24 12.73
C GLU A 121 -6.68 -20.82 12.24
N VAL A 122 -6.96 -19.51 12.23
CA VAL A 122 -8.27 -18.97 11.85
C VAL A 122 -8.60 -19.29 10.39
N HIS A 123 -7.65 -19.12 9.45
CA HIS A 123 -7.89 -19.43 8.04
C HIS A 123 -8.18 -20.92 7.83
N THR A 124 -7.43 -21.78 8.53
CA THR A 124 -7.65 -23.24 8.50
C THR A 124 -9.02 -23.61 9.09
N GLU A 125 -9.41 -22.98 10.20
CA GLU A 125 -10.72 -23.21 10.85
C GLU A 125 -11.88 -22.78 9.95
N LEU A 126 -11.78 -21.64 9.25
CA LEU A 126 -12.78 -21.22 8.26
C LEU A 126 -12.99 -22.27 7.17
N LEU A 127 -11.90 -22.86 6.65
CA LEU A 127 -11.98 -23.94 5.66
C LEU A 127 -12.67 -25.20 6.20
N GLN A 128 -12.35 -25.60 7.43
CA GLN A 128 -12.97 -26.75 8.09
C GLN A 128 -14.48 -26.55 8.26
N ARG A 129 -14.90 -25.31 8.54
CA ARG A 129 -16.32 -24.92 8.64
C ARG A 129 -17.00 -24.71 7.28
N GLY A 130 -16.27 -24.80 6.18
CA GLY A 130 -16.81 -24.54 4.83
C GLY A 130 -17.15 -23.07 4.57
N ILE A 131 -16.55 -22.14 5.32
CA ILE A 131 -16.78 -20.70 5.18
C ILE A 131 -15.71 -20.14 4.25
N ILE A 132 -16.12 -19.75 3.04
CA ILE A 132 -15.23 -19.24 1.99
C ILE A 132 -15.49 -17.73 1.81
N PRO A 133 -14.51 -16.86 2.10
CA PRO A 133 -14.61 -15.42 1.81
C PRO A 133 -14.69 -15.14 0.31
N ASP A 134 -15.24 -13.99 -0.07
CA ASP A 134 -15.19 -13.53 -1.47
C ASP A 134 -13.76 -13.13 -1.87
N ILE A 135 -13.01 -12.51 -0.94
CA ILE A 135 -11.64 -12.04 -1.13
C ILE A 135 -10.77 -12.49 0.04
N VAL A 136 -9.56 -12.98 -0.24
CA VAL A 136 -8.54 -13.32 0.77
C VAL A 136 -7.22 -12.65 0.42
N THR A 137 -6.61 -12.01 1.39
CA THR A 137 -5.27 -11.41 1.29
C THR A 137 -4.56 -11.50 2.63
N ASP A 138 -3.31 -11.07 2.73
CA ASP A 138 -2.57 -11.03 3.98
C ASP A 138 -1.64 -9.81 4.03
N GLN A 139 -1.48 -9.24 5.22
CA GLN A 139 -0.48 -8.21 5.48
C GLN A 139 0.18 -8.36 6.86
N THR A 140 0.30 -9.60 7.35
CA THR A 140 1.22 -9.95 8.44
C THR A 140 2.66 -9.54 8.10
N PRO A 141 3.57 -9.40 9.08
CA PRO A 141 4.95 -8.98 8.83
C PRO A 141 5.83 -10.13 8.28
N ALA A 142 5.36 -10.91 7.31
CA ALA A 142 6.05 -12.09 6.76
C ALA A 142 7.41 -11.78 6.09
N HIS A 143 7.69 -10.51 5.76
CA HIS A 143 8.97 -10.06 5.22
C HIS A 143 10.14 -10.24 6.20
N ASP A 144 9.83 -10.32 7.50
CA ASP A 144 10.74 -10.72 8.56
C ASP A 144 10.12 -11.90 9.30
N ILE A 145 10.63 -13.11 9.05
CA ILE A 145 10.08 -14.34 9.61
C ILE A 145 10.14 -14.37 11.14
N LEU A 146 11.04 -13.60 11.78
CA LEU A 146 11.09 -13.45 13.24
C LEU A 146 10.00 -12.51 13.77
N SER A 147 9.33 -11.77 12.90
CA SER A 147 8.19 -10.92 13.23
C SER A 147 6.85 -11.63 12.99
N TYR A 148 6.80 -12.68 12.16
CA TYR A 148 5.60 -13.52 12.01
C TYR A 148 5.44 -14.45 13.22
N VAL A 149 4.29 -14.36 13.90
CA VAL A 149 4.04 -15.15 15.12
C VAL A 149 3.54 -16.56 14.75
N PRO A 150 4.27 -17.63 15.09
CA PRO A 150 3.80 -19.00 14.86
C PRO A 150 2.59 -19.34 15.73
N THR A 151 1.91 -20.44 15.42
CA THR A 151 0.84 -20.99 16.26
C THR A 151 1.38 -21.44 17.63
N GLY A 152 0.63 -21.18 18.69
CA GLY A 152 0.99 -21.55 20.07
C GLY A 152 0.79 -20.42 21.09
N ASP A 153 1.27 -20.63 22.32
CA ASP A 153 1.16 -19.66 23.40
C ASP A 153 2.10 -18.46 23.18
N LEU A 154 1.54 -17.24 23.23
CA LEU A 154 2.28 -16.02 22.91
C LEU A 154 3.44 -15.73 23.87
N ASN A 155 3.29 -16.03 25.16
CA ASN A 155 4.34 -15.75 26.15
C ASN A 155 5.52 -16.70 25.93
N GLU A 156 5.24 -17.98 25.68
CA GLU A 156 6.27 -18.96 25.33
C GLU A 156 6.98 -18.60 24.02
N LEU A 157 6.23 -18.15 23.01
CA LEU A 157 6.77 -17.78 21.70
C LEU A 157 7.64 -16.52 21.76
N ASP A 158 7.24 -15.50 22.53
CA ASP A 158 8.04 -14.29 22.73
C ASP A 158 9.38 -14.61 23.41
N LEU A 159 9.39 -15.55 24.38
CA LEU A 159 10.62 -16.06 24.99
C LEU A 159 11.44 -16.90 24.00
N LEU A 160 10.79 -17.76 23.21
CA LEU A 160 11.44 -18.63 22.24
C LEU A 160 12.19 -17.82 21.17
N ARG A 161 11.59 -16.73 20.69
CA ARG A 161 12.19 -15.83 19.68
C ARG A 161 13.56 -15.32 20.11
N VAL A 162 13.72 -15.00 21.40
CA VAL A 162 14.99 -14.50 21.95
C VAL A 162 15.95 -15.63 22.29
N LYS A 163 15.45 -16.70 22.93
CA LYS A 163 16.31 -17.80 23.43
C LYS A 163 16.80 -18.73 22.32
N ASN A 164 15.98 -19.00 21.32
CA ASN A 164 16.30 -19.90 20.22
C ASN A 164 15.63 -19.41 18.91
N PRO A 165 16.17 -18.35 18.29
CA PRO A 165 15.59 -17.77 17.08
C PRO A 165 15.47 -18.79 15.94
N LYS A 166 16.41 -19.74 15.80
CA LYS A 166 16.35 -20.76 14.74
C LYS A 166 15.13 -21.66 14.87
N GLU A 167 14.80 -22.08 16.09
CA GLU A 167 13.60 -22.87 16.34
C GLU A 167 12.32 -22.03 16.17
N TYR A 168 12.36 -20.76 16.54
CA TYR A 168 11.26 -19.83 16.26
C TYR A 168 11.01 -19.68 14.74
N GLU A 169 12.06 -19.45 13.95
CA GLU A 169 11.97 -19.35 12.49
C GLU A 169 11.39 -20.61 11.86
N ARG A 170 11.80 -21.79 12.33
CA ARG A 170 11.26 -23.07 11.87
C ARG A 170 9.75 -23.14 12.10
N ARG A 171 9.29 -22.85 13.31
CA ARG A 171 7.85 -22.85 13.66
C ARG A 171 7.06 -21.77 12.92
N ALA A 172 7.66 -20.59 12.74
CA ALA A 172 7.07 -19.50 11.98
C ALA A 172 6.84 -19.91 10.52
N ARG A 173 7.85 -20.54 9.88
CA ARG A 173 7.71 -21.08 8.51
C ARG A 173 6.64 -22.17 8.43
N GLU A 174 6.57 -23.09 9.40
CA GLU A 174 5.51 -24.10 9.45
C GLU A 174 4.11 -23.46 9.53
N SER A 175 3.97 -22.41 10.32
CA SER A 175 2.71 -21.66 10.43
C SER A 175 2.37 -20.88 9.15
N VAL A 176 3.37 -20.32 8.47
CA VAL A 176 3.20 -19.69 7.15
C VAL A 176 2.76 -20.70 6.10
N VAL A 177 3.34 -21.90 6.06
CA VAL A 177 2.92 -22.97 5.15
C VAL A 177 1.46 -23.33 5.38
N MET A 178 1.03 -23.46 6.64
CA MET A 178 -0.37 -23.70 6.98
C MET A 178 -1.28 -22.56 6.50
N HIS A 179 -0.88 -21.30 6.75
CA HIS A 179 -1.62 -20.12 6.35
C HIS A 179 -1.80 -20.05 4.82
N VAL A 180 -0.72 -20.16 4.04
CA VAL A 180 -0.78 -20.09 2.58
C VAL A 180 -1.49 -21.30 1.98
N SER A 181 -1.35 -22.48 2.58
CA SER A 181 -2.13 -23.66 2.16
C SER A 181 -3.63 -23.40 2.27
N ALA A 182 -4.06 -22.73 3.34
CA ALA A 182 -5.45 -22.34 3.50
C ALA A 182 -5.89 -21.31 2.45
N MET A 183 -5.07 -20.29 2.16
CA MET A 183 -5.36 -19.32 1.11
C MET A 183 -5.51 -19.99 -0.27
N LEU A 184 -4.62 -20.90 -0.63
CA LEU A 184 -4.69 -21.66 -1.89
C LEU A 184 -5.94 -22.54 -1.98
N GLU A 185 -6.36 -23.16 -0.88
CA GLU A 185 -7.58 -23.96 -0.85
C GLU A 185 -8.84 -23.08 -0.94
N MET A 186 -8.85 -21.91 -0.30
CA MET A 186 -9.93 -20.94 -0.46
C MET A 186 -10.02 -20.46 -1.92
N GLN A 187 -8.88 -20.23 -2.58
CA GLN A 187 -8.82 -19.88 -4.00
C GLN A 187 -9.47 -20.96 -4.88
N LYS A 188 -9.13 -22.24 -4.65
CA LYS A 188 -9.73 -23.38 -5.37
C LYS A 188 -11.25 -23.47 -5.18
N ARG A 189 -11.75 -22.97 -4.04
CA ARG A 189 -13.18 -22.90 -3.72
C ARG A 189 -13.86 -21.61 -4.18
N GLY A 190 -13.15 -20.76 -4.94
CA GLY A 190 -13.71 -19.60 -5.62
C GLY A 190 -13.40 -18.25 -4.99
N ALA A 191 -12.63 -18.19 -3.90
CA ALA A 191 -12.18 -16.91 -3.35
C ALA A 191 -11.19 -16.22 -4.29
N ILE A 192 -11.28 -14.90 -4.39
CA ILE A 192 -10.24 -14.10 -5.05
C ILE A 192 -9.08 -13.94 -4.09
N VAL A 193 -7.90 -14.45 -4.45
CA VAL A 193 -6.71 -14.40 -3.60
C VAL A 193 -5.62 -13.56 -4.26
N PHE A 194 -4.98 -12.68 -3.48
CA PHE A 194 -3.80 -11.94 -3.91
C PHE A 194 -2.83 -11.69 -2.76
N ASP A 195 -1.56 -11.52 -3.08
CA ASP A 195 -0.50 -11.14 -2.14
C ASP A 195 -0.44 -9.61 -2.02
N TYR A 196 -0.41 -9.10 -0.78
CA TYR A 196 -0.37 -7.67 -0.49
C TYR A 196 1.02 -7.16 -0.09
N GLY A 197 2.06 -7.74 -0.67
CA GLY A 197 3.39 -7.18 -0.73
C GLY A 197 4.20 -7.35 0.54
N ASN A 198 4.03 -8.47 1.24
CA ASN A 198 4.73 -8.81 2.48
C ASN A 198 5.62 -10.05 2.36
N ASN A 199 5.80 -10.61 1.16
CA ASN A 199 6.66 -11.76 0.88
C ASN A 199 6.17 -13.10 1.47
N LEU A 200 4.88 -13.22 1.84
CA LEU A 200 4.31 -14.43 2.43
C LEU A 200 4.47 -15.65 1.51
N ARG A 201 4.26 -15.48 0.18
CA ARG A 201 4.45 -16.55 -0.82
C ARG A 201 5.86 -17.15 -0.77
N ILE A 202 6.89 -16.30 -0.68
CA ILE A 202 8.29 -16.75 -0.63
C ILE A 202 8.58 -17.49 0.68
N GLN A 203 8.08 -17.00 1.82
CA GLN A 203 8.23 -17.70 3.10
C GLN A 203 7.58 -19.10 3.07
N ALA A 204 6.44 -19.24 2.38
CA ALA A 204 5.80 -20.53 2.19
C ALA A 204 6.59 -21.45 1.24
N GLU A 205 7.16 -20.90 0.15
CA GLU A 205 8.07 -21.63 -0.74
C GLU A 205 9.30 -22.15 0.00
N GLU A 206 9.95 -21.31 0.81
CA GLU A 206 11.07 -21.69 1.69
C GLU A 206 10.67 -22.76 2.72
N GLY A 207 9.41 -22.77 3.14
CA GLY A 207 8.83 -23.80 4.00
C GLY A 207 8.47 -25.12 3.27
N GLY A 208 8.69 -25.20 1.95
CA GLY A 208 8.45 -26.38 1.13
C GLY A 208 7.07 -26.45 0.47
N LEU A 209 6.26 -25.39 0.54
CA LEU A 209 4.97 -25.33 -0.14
C LEU A 209 5.15 -24.97 -1.62
N VAL A 210 4.50 -25.71 -2.51
CA VAL A 210 4.46 -25.35 -3.94
C VAL A 210 3.52 -24.16 -4.12
N VAL A 211 4.09 -22.99 -4.39
CA VAL A 211 3.36 -21.72 -4.60
C VAL A 211 3.50 -21.16 -6.02
N LYS A 212 4.20 -21.89 -6.89
CA LYS A 212 4.36 -21.56 -8.32
C LYS A 212 3.90 -22.72 -9.20
N ASN A 213 3.46 -22.41 -10.41
CA ASN A 213 3.18 -23.41 -11.46
C ASN A 213 4.48 -23.88 -12.13
N GLU A 214 4.36 -24.76 -13.12
CA GLU A 214 5.49 -25.31 -13.90
C GLU A 214 6.25 -24.23 -14.70
N GLN A 215 5.60 -23.11 -15.00
CA GLN A 215 6.15 -21.96 -15.70
C GLN A 215 6.89 -20.99 -14.77
N GLY A 216 6.89 -21.25 -13.46
CA GLY A 216 7.51 -20.39 -12.45
C GLY A 216 6.66 -19.20 -12.02
N GLU A 217 5.40 -19.13 -12.45
CA GLU A 217 4.46 -18.07 -12.06
C GLU A 217 3.79 -18.42 -10.74
N PHE A 218 3.56 -17.43 -9.87
CA PHE A 218 2.86 -17.66 -8.62
C PHE A 218 1.40 -18.10 -8.84
N LEU A 219 0.93 -19.05 -8.03
CA LEU A 219 -0.44 -19.59 -8.09
C LEU A 219 -1.52 -18.54 -7.76
N TYR A 220 -1.16 -17.48 -7.04
CA TYR A 220 -1.95 -16.27 -6.90
C TYR A 220 -1.06 -15.02 -7.05
N PRO A 221 -1.58 -13.96 -7.68
CA PRO A 221 -0.76 -12.81 -8.08
C PRO A 221 -0.47 -11.87 -6.92
N GLY A 222 0.60 -11.07 -7.05
CA GLY A 222 0.76 -9.85 -6.28
C GLY A 222 -0.30 -8.80 -6.65
N PHE A 223 -0.66 -7.95 -5.69
CA PHE A 223 -1.65 -6.90 -5.92
C PHE A 223 -1.24 -5.87 -6.98
N VAL A 224 0.07 -5.70 -7.21
CA VAL A 224 0.56 -4.73 -8.21
C VAL A 224 0.28 -5.19 -9.63
N PRO A 225 0.75 -6.36 -10.09
CA PRO A 225 0.37 -6.87 -11.41
C PRO A 225 -1.15 -7.05 -11.55
N ALA A 226 -1.86 -7.44 -10.49
CA ALA A 226 -3.29 -7.67 -10.55
C ALA A 226 -4.13 -6.37 -10.67
N TYR A 227 -3.74 -5.30 -9.97
CA TYR A 227 -4.64 -4.16 -9.75
C TYR A 227 -4.00 -2.77 -9.88
N ILE A 228 -2.72 -2.60 -9.52
CA ILE A 228 -2.11 -1.27 -9.36
C ILE A 228 -1.26 -0.83 -10.55
N ARG A 229 -0.64 -1.75 -11.31
CA ARG A 229 0.23 -1.40 -12.44
C ARG A 229 -0.41 -0.44 -13.46
N PRO A 230 -1.71 -0.50 -13.80
CA PRO A 230 -2.32 0.49 -14.68
C PRO A 230 -2.21 1.92 -14.15
N LEU A 231 -2.26 2.12 -12.83
CA LEU A 231 -2.05 3.44 -12.20
C LEU A 231 -0.58 3.88 -12.32
N PHE A 232 0.37 2.95 -12.15
CA PHE A 232 1.79 3.24 -12.34
C PHE A 232 2.12 3.65 -13.78
N CYS A 233 1.46 3.06 -14.77
CA CYS A 233 1.60 3.44 -16.17
C CYS A 233 1.19 4.91 -16.44
N GLU A 234 0.36 5.50 -15.58
CA GLU A 234 -0.04 6.92 -15.63
C GLU A 234 0.86 7.84 -14.75
N GLY A 235 1.88 7.27 -14.10
CA GLY A 235 2.73 7.94 -13.12
C GLY A 235 2.05 8.18 -11.77
N LYS A 236 0.89 7.56 -11.51
CA LYS A 236 0.20 7.65 -10.22
C LYS A 236 0.93 6.79 -9.19
N GLY A 237 0.80 7.18 -7.93
CA GLY A 237 1.36 6.48 -6.79
C GLY A 237 1.08 7.24 -5.50
N PRO A 238 1.62 6.80 -4.35
CA PRO A 238 1.29 7.27 -3.00
C PRO A 238 1.89 8.64 -2.67
N PHE A 239 1.61 9.63 -3.53
CA PHE A 239 1.93 11.03 -3.38
C PHE A 239 1.23 11.61 -2.15
N ARG A 240 1.99 12.30 -1.31
CA ARG A 240 1.55 12.73 0.03
C ARG A 240 2.18 14.06 0.42
N TRP A 241 1.58 14.69 1.42
CA TRP A 241 2.12 15.89 2.01
C TRP A 241 1.82 16.02 3.51
N ALA A 242 2.65 16.79 4.20
CA ALA A 242 2.58 17.05 5.63
C ALA A 242 2.65 18.56 5.92
N PHE A 243 1.79 19.03 6.82
CA PHE A 243 1.64 20.46 7.14
C PHE A 243 2.52 20.83 8.34
N LEU A 244 3.61 21.57 8.09
CA LEU A 244 4.57 21.93 9.16
C LEU A 244 4.03 22.92 10.18
N SER A 245 2.90 23.56 9.89
CA SER A 245 2.18 24.39 10.85
C SER A 245 1.56 23.59 12.01
N GLY A 246 1.36 22.28 11.82
CA GLY A 246 0.58 21.46 12.74
C GLY A 246 -0.93 21.73 12.73
N LYS A 247 -1.44 22.58 11.83
CA LYS A 247 -2.85 23.01 11.81
C LYS A 247 -3.67 22.21 10.81
N THR A 248 -4.79 21.65 11.28
CA THR A 248 -5.77 20.98 10.42
C THR A 248 -6.51 21.95 9.50
N GLU A 249 -6.50 23.25 9.79
CA GLU A 249 -7.07 24.27 8.91
C GLU A 249 -6.27 24.41 7.61
N ASP A 250 -4.93 24.39 7.69
CA ASP A 250 -4.08 24.39 6.48
C ASP A 250 -4.37 23.14 5.63
N GLN A 251 -4.65 22.01 6.28
CA GLN A 251 -5.07 20.79 5.58
C GLN A 251 -6.39 20.95 4.82
N ARG A 252 -7.40 21.58 5.43
CA ARG A 252 -8.69 21.86 4.76
C ARG A 252 -8.52 22.78 3.57
N LEU A 253 -7.76 23.87 3.74
CA LEU A 253 -7.48 24.82 2.67
C LEU A 253 -6.81 24.16 1.46
N VAL A 254 -5.89 23.21 1.71
CA VAL A 254 -5.21 22.47 0.65
C VAL A 254 -6.07 21.36 0.05
N ASP A 255 -6.94 20.71 0.82
CA ASP A 255 -7.94 19.79 0.26
C ASP A 255 -8.91 20.55 -0.68
N ASP A 256 -9.35 21.75 -0.31
CA ASP A 256 -10.19 22.61 -1.15
C ASP A 256 -9.46 23.07 -2.41
N LEU A 257 -8.17 23.42 -2.28
CA LEU A 257 -7.30 23.72 -3.42
C LEU A 257 -7.23 22.52 -4.38
N LEU A 258 -7.06 21.31 -3.85
CA LEU A 258 -6.96 20.09 -4.63
C LEU A 258 -8.25 19.87 -5.46
N LEU A 259 -9.42 20.00 -4.84
CA LEU A 259 -10.72 19.90 -5.52
C LEU A 259 -10.91 20.98 -6.59
N LYS A 260 -10.47 22.21 -6.34
CA LYS A 260 -10.50 23.31 -7.32
C LYS A 260 -9.51 23.11 -8.47
N THR A 261 -8.37 22.47 -8.21
CA THR A 261 -7.31 22.24 -9.21
C THR A 261 -7.68 21.15 -10.20
N PHE A 262 -8.49 20.17 -9.76
CA PHE A 262 -8.91 19.01 -10.55
C PHE A 262 -10.43 18.78 -10.49
N PRO A 263 -11.26 19.75 -10.93
CA PRO A 263 -12.71 19.69 -10.76
C PRO A 263 -13.37 18.52 -11.50
N GLU A 264 -12.78 18.10 -12.62
CA GLU A 264 -13.28 16.99 -13.46
C GLU A 264 -12.87 15.60 -12.95
N ASN A 265 -11.97 15.52 -11.95
CA ASN A 265 -11.48 14.23 -11.46
C ASN A 265 -12.42 13.66 -10.39
N ILE A 266 -13.47 12.97 -10.85
CA ILE A 266 -14.51 12.36 -9.99
C ILE A 266 -13.93 11.38 -8.97
N GLY A 267 -12.91 10.60 -9.37
CA GLY A 267 -12.23 9.65 -8.48
C GLY A 267 -11.52 10.34 -7.33
N LEU A 268 -10.75 11.40 -7.64
CA LEU A 268 -10.09 12.24 -6.65
C LEU A 268 -11.11 12.91 -5.73
N LYS A 269 -12.20 13.48 -6.27
CA LYS A 269 -13.24 14.12 -5.46
C LYS A 269 -13.83 13.13 -4.44
N ARG A 270 -14.21 11.93 -4.91
CA ARG A 270 -14.73 10.86 -4.04
C ARG A 270 -13.71 10.47 -2.96
N TRP A 271 -12.44 10.36 -3.31
CA TRP A 271 -11.36 10.06 -2.35
C TRP A 271 -11.29 11.13 -1.27
N VAL A 272 -11.16 12.40 -1.65
CA VAL A 272 -11.03 13.56 -0.74
C VAL A 272 -12.23 13.64 0.20
N GLU A 273 -13.45 13.52 -0.32
CA GLU A 273 -14.68 13.56 0.48
C GLU A 273 -14.74 12.42 1.52
N LYS A 274 -14.28 11.21 1.17
CA LYS A 274 -14.22 10.10 2.11
C LYS A 274 -13.16 10.32 3.18
N VAL A 275 -11.95 10.75 2.82
CA VAL A 275 -10.87 10.92 3.79
C VAL A 275 -11.06 12.10 4.73
N GLN A 276 -11.71 13.17 4.29
CA GLN A 276 -12.08 14.27 5.17
C GLN A 276 -13.04 13.84 6.28
N LYS A 277 -13.90 12.84 6.01
CA LYS A 277 -14.89 12.35 6.97
C LYS A 277 -14.37 11.23 7.86
N LYS A 278 -13.52 10.35 7.30
CA LYS A 278 -13.18 9.07 7.94
C LYS A 278 -11.75 8.99 8.49
N VAL A 279 -10.81 9.80 7.99
CA VAL A 279 -9.40 9.61 8.35
C VAL A 279 -9.02 10.47 9.56
N PRO A 280 -8.57 9.86 10.67
CA PRO A 280 -8.12 10.59 11.85
C PRO A 280 -6.78 11.30 11.59
N VAL A 281 -6.55 12.40 12.31
CA VAL A 281 -5.26 13.10 12.30
C VAL A 281 -4.37 12.51 13.39
N ILE A 282 -3.21 11.97 13.00
CA ILE A 282 -2.21 11.37 13.90
C ILE A 282 -0.89 12.09 13.67
N GLY A 283 -0.36 12.77 14.69
CA GLY A 283 0.85 13.59 14.56
C GLY A 283 0.59 14.90 13.80
N LEU A 284 1.51 15.29 12.91
CA LEU A 284 1.26 16.41 12.01
C LEU A 284 0.06 16.10 11.10
N PRO A 285 -0.80 17.08 10.80
CA PRO A 285 -1.79 16.93 9.73
C PRO A 285 -1.07 16.52 8.45
N THR A 286 -1.64 15.52 7.77
CA THR A 286 -1.08 14.90 6.58
C THR A 286 -2.20 14.46 5.65
N ARG A 287 -1.89 14.35 4.36
CA ARG A 287 -2.80 13.84 3.35
C ARG A 287 -2.05 12.94 2.37
N ILE A 288 -2.65 11.82 2.04
CA ILE A 288 -2.30 10.98 0.89
C ILE A 288 -3.30 11.30 -0.24
N CYS A 289 -2.81 11.51 -1.45
CA CYS A 289 -3.64 11.61 -2.65
C CYS A 289 -2.84 11.18 -3.88
N TRP A 290 -3.25 10.09 -4.53
CA TRP A 290 -2.57 9.56 -5.70
C TRP A 290 -2.77 10.46 -6.91
N LEU A 291 -1.71 11.16 -7.29
CA LEU A 291 -1.63 12.02 -8.47
C LEU A 291 -0.61 11.48 -9.46
N GLY A 292 -0.93 11.56 -10.75
CA GLY A 292 -0.11 11.06 -11.84
C GLY A 292 0.89 12.07 -12.41
N TYR A 293 1.54 11.69 -13.51
CA TYR A 293 2.40 12.61 -14.27
C TYR A 293 1.62 13.86 -14.71
N GLY A 294 2.22 15.03 -14.53
CA GLY A 294 1.60 16.34 -14.78
C GLY A 294 0.72 16.83 -13.62
N GLU A 295 -0.11 15.97 -13.03
CA GLU A 295 -0.96 16.32 -11.89
C GLU A 295 -0.12 16.71 -10.66
N ARG A 296 0.94 15.95 -10.36
CA ARG A 296 1.85 16.26 -9.23
C ARG A 296 2.47 17.66 -9.35
N ALA A 297 3.04 17.99 -10.50
CA ALA A 297 3.64 19.30 -10.75
C ALA A 297 2.59 20.42 -10.68
N LYS A 298 1.44 20.26 -11.35
CA LYS A 298 0.34 21.24 -11.31
C LYS A 298 -0.11 21.53 -9.87
N PHE A 299 -0.31 20.49 -9.06
CA PHE A 299 -0.70 20.64 -7.67
C PHE A 299 0.40 21.28 -6.82
N GLY A 300 1.65 20.82 -6.95
CA GLY A 300 2.77 21.36 -6.17
C GLY A 300 3.01 22.85 -6.41
N LEU A 301 2.81 23.31 -7.66
CA LEU A 301 2.88 24.74 -8.00
C LEU A 301 1.72 25.52 -7.39
N ALA A 302 0.49 25.05 -7.55
CA ALA A 302 -0.69 25.69 -6.95
C ALA A 302 -0.59 25.78 -5.42
N LEU A 303 -0.07 24.74 -4.78
CA LEU A 303 0.19 24.71 -3.33
C LEU A 303 1.25 25.74 -2.93
N ASN A 304 2.34 25.85 -3.69
CA ASN A 304 3.39 26.83 -3.41
C ASN A 304 2.87 28.26 -3.53
N ASP A 305 2.03 28.54 -4.52
CA ASP A 305 1.37 29.85 -4.67
C ASP A 305 0.44 30.15 -3.49
N LEU A 306 -0.32 29.15 -3.03
CA LEU A 306 -1.19 29.29 -1.85
C LEU A 306 -0.38 29.59 -0.57
N ILE A 307 0.78 28.98 -0.40
CA ILE A 307 1.72 29.29 0.71
C ILE A 307 2.30 30.70 0.55
N SER A 308 2.70 31.08 -0.68
CA SER A 308 3.24 32.42 -0.97
C SER A 308 2.25 33.54 -0.65
N SER A 309 0.95 33.29 -0.85
CA SER A 309 -0.12 34.25 -0.51
C SER A 309 -0.34 34.44 0.99
N GLY A 310 0.24 33.58 1.84
CA GLY A 310 -0.01 33.56 3.29
C GLY A 310 -1.33 32.87 3.69
N THR A 311 -2.08 32.30 2.73
CA THR A 311 -3.33 31.57 3.03
C THR A 311 -3.05 30.28 3.80
N VAL A 312 -2.02 29.53 3.40
CA VAL A 312 -1.49 28.41 4.19
C VAL A 312 -0.39 28.94 5.10
N SER A 313 -0.49 28.65 6.40
CA SER A 313 0.26 29.39 7.42
C SER A 313 1.74 29.00 7.60
N ALA A 314 2.19 27.90 6.97
CA ALA A 314 3.58 27.45 7.02
C ALA A 314 3.95 26.62 5.76
N PRO A 315 5.25 26.35 5.53
CA PRO A 315 5.66 25.44 4.47
C PRO A 315 5.03 24.04 4.59
N VAL A 316 4.85 23.39 3.44
CA VAL A 316 4.29 22.04 3.34
C VAL A 316 5.34 21.11 2.74
N VAL A 317 5.56 19.97 3.39
CA VAL A 317 6.45 18.92 2.90
C VAL A 317 5.67 18.07 1.91
N ILE A 318 6.22 17.83 0.72
CA ILE A 318 5.64 16.99 -0.33
C ILE A 318 6.56 15.82 -0.59
N GLY A 319 6.04 14.60 -0.55
CA GLY A 319 6.81 13.40 -0.84
C GLY A 319 5.92 12.24 -1.25
N ARG A 320 6.42 11.03 -1.03
CA ARG A 320 5.70 9.78 -1.34
C ARG A 320 6.31 8.60 -0.60
N ASP A 321 5.67 7.45 -0.72
CA ASP A 321 6.34 6.19 -0.44
C ASP A 321 7.48 5.91 -1.44
N HIS A 322 8.34 4.94 -1.13
CA HIS A 322 9.29 4.40 -2.10
C HIS A 322 8.62 3.41 -3.07
N LEU A 323 7.45 2.87 -2.70
CA LEU A 323 6.51 2.26 -3.63
C LEU A 323 5.94 3.37 -4.52
N ASP A 324 6.43 3.48 -5.75
CA ASP A 324 5.88 4.36 -6.78
C ASP A 324 6.36 3.89 -8.16
N SER A 325 5.66 4.35 -9.20
CA SER A 325 5.82 3.92 -10.60
C SER A 325 7.27 3.81 -11.11
N GLY A 326 8.18 4.68 -10.66
CA GLY A 326 9.56 4.74 -11.17
C GLY A 326 10.64 4.53 -10.13
N SER A 327 10.28 4.22 -8.88
CA SER A 327 11.22 4.35 -7.76
C SER A 327 11.55 3.04 -7.06
N VAL A 328 11.16 1.90 -7.61
CA VAL A 328 11.40 0.59 -6.99
C VAL A 328 11.62 -0.50 -8.03
N ALA A 329 12.56 -1.39 -7.72
CA ALA A 329 12.67 -2.72 -8.31
C ALA A 329 12.43 -3.74 -7.18
N SER A 330 11.38 -4.53 -7.30
CA SER A 330 10.99 -5.57 -6.35
C SER A 330 10.23 -6.69 -7.06
N PRO A 331 10.92 -7.77 -7.49
CA PRO A 331 10.34 -8.84 -8.30
C PRO A 331 9.19 -9.62 -7.66
N TYR A 332 9.02 -9.51 -6.35
CA TYR A 332 7.95 -10.18 -5.60
C TYR A 332 6.83 -9.22 -5.18
N ARG A 333 6.84 -7.99 -5.70
CA ARG A 333 5.84 -6.96 -5.40
C ARG A 333 5.66 -5.97 -6.56
N GLU A 334 6.32 -4.81 -6.55
CA GLU A 334 6.01 -3.73 -7.51
C GLU A 334 6.36 -4.06 -8.95
N THR A 335 7.40 -4.87 -9.16
CA THR A 335 7.89 -5.22 -10.49
C THR A 335 7.70 -6.71 -10.79
N GLU A 336 6.81 -7.39 -10.07
CA GLU A 336 6.45 -8.80 -10.31
C GLU A 336 5.75 -8.99 -11.66
N GLY A 337 6.33 -9.77 -12.56
CA GLY A 337 5.74 -10.07 -13.87
C GLY A 337 5.66 -8.83 -14.76
N MET A 338 6.79 -8.13 -14.94
CA MET A 338 6.89 -7.11 -15.99
C MET A 338 6.72 -7.78 -17.36
N LYS A 339 6.04 -7.12 -18.30
CA LYS A 339 5.69 -7.69 -19.62
C LYS A 339 6.90 -8.18 -20.43
N ASP A 340 8.07 -7.58 -20.24
CA ASP A 340 9.34 -7.91 -20.89
C ASP A 340 10.29 -8.77 -20.03
N GLY A 341 9.85 -9.17 -18.82
CA GLY A 341 10.68 -9.90 -17.86
C GLY A 341 11.74 -9.06 -17.12
N SER A 342 11.64 -7.72 -17.17
CA SER A 342 12.58 -6.78 -16.52
C SER A 342 12.42 -6.66 -15.00
N ASP A 343 11.77 -7.61 -14.34
CA ASP A 343 11.38 -7.60 -12.93
C ASP A 343 12.52 -7.16 -11.98
N ALA A 344 13.73 -7.69 -12.20
CA ALA A 344 14.89 -7.48 -11.33
C ALA A 344 15.79 -6.30 -11.74
N ILE A 345 15.48 -5.57 -12.82
CA ILE A 345 16.30 -4.44 -13.27
C ILE A 345 16.20 -3.28 -12.28
N ALA A 346 17.30 -3.03 -11.57
CA ALA A 346 17.39 -2.02 -10.51
C ALA A 346 18.02 -0.68 -10.94
N ASP A 347 18.27 -0.49 -12.24
CA ASP A 347 18.76 0.81 -12.76
C ASP A 347 17.71 1.92 -12.58
N TRP A 348 16.43 1.60 -12.74
CA TRP A 348 15.32 2.57 -12.63
C TRP A 348 15.25 3.30 -11.27
N PRO A 349 15.25 2.62 -10.10
CA PRO A 349 15.28 3.32 -8.82
C PRO A 349 16.57 4.12 -8.60
N LEU A 350 17.72 3.69 -9.15
CA LEU A 350 18.97 4.46 -9.08
C LEU A 350 18.88 5.74 -9.93
N LEU A 351 18.32 5.64 -11.14
CA LEU A 351 18.03 6.78 -12.00
C LEU A 351 17.03 7.73 -11.34
N ASN A 352 15.98 7.21 -10.70
CA ASN A 352 15.03 8.03 -9.93
C ASN A 352 15.74 8.80 -8.79
N PHE A 353 16.62 8.14 -8.04
CA PHE A 353 17.45 8.79 -7.01
C PHE A 353 18.32 9.90 -7.59
N ALA A 354 19.05 9.63 -8.68
CA ALA A 354 19.94 10.59 -9.32
C ALA A 354 19.18 11.79 -9.93
N LEU A 355 18.08 11.53 -10.62
CA LEU A 355 17.24 12.56 -11.24
C LEU A 355 16.63 13.49 -10.20
N ASN A 356 16.06 12.94 -9.11
CA ASN A 356 15.50 13.76 -8.04
C ASN A 356 16.56 14.62 -7.35
N THR A 357 17.77 14.08 -7.18
CA THR A 357 18.92 14.81 -6.63
C THR A 357 19.30 15.97 -7.54
N ALA A 358 19.48 15.70 -8.84
CA ALA A 358 19.88 16.71 -9.84
C ALA A 358 18.82 17.82 -10.04
N ASN A 359 17.53 17.48 -9.88
CA ASN A 359 16.44 18.44 -10.12
C ASN A 359 16.10 19.31 -8.89
N GLY A 360 16.67 18.98 -7.72
CA GLY A 360 16.65 19.82 -6.53
C GLY A 360 15.57 19.46 -5.52
N ALA A 361 15.30 18.16 -5.31
CA ALA A 361 14.54 17.70 -4.16
C ALA A 361 15.21 18.19 -2.84
N SER A 362 14.42 18.36 -1.79
CA SER A 362 14.93 18.80 -0.48
C SER A 362 15.75 17.70 0.19
N TRP A 363 15.32 16.45 0.08
CA TRP A 363 16.15 15.28 0.37
C TRP A 363 15.76 14.10 -0.51
N VAL A 364 16.73 13.22 -0.73
CA VAL A 364 16.59 12.00 -1.53
C VAL A 364 17.22 10.86 -0.75
N SER A 365 16.64 9.67 -0.86
CA SER A 365 17.06 8.48 -0.14
C SER A 365 17.07 7.28 -1.07
N PHE A 366 18.00 6.34 -0.83
CA PHE A 366 18.07 5.08 -1.54
C PHE A 366 18.23 3.95 -0.53
N HIS A 367 17.28 3.03 -0.51
CA HIS A 367 17.15 1.99 0.51
C HIS A 367 17.08 0.61 -0.13
N HIS A 368 17.30 -0.40 0.71
CA HIS A 368 17.28 -1.80 0.33
C HIS A 368 16.34 -2.62 1.22
N GLY A 369 15.57 -3.49 0.59
CA GLY A 369 14.75 -4.51 1.21
C GLY A 369 13.44 -4.04 1.83
N GLY A 370 13.01 -2.80 1.61
CA GLY A 370 11.78 -2.25 2.18
C GLY A 370 10.53 -3.04 1.80
N GLY A 371 9.88 -3.59 2.83
CA GLY A 371 8.60 -4.29 2.77
C GLY A 371 8.62 -5.74 2.26
N VAL A 372 9.61 -6.17 1.48
CA VAL A 372 9.80 -7.58 1.08
C VAL A 372 11.05 -8.24 1.69
N GLY A 373 11.75 -7.53 2.58
CA GLY A 373 12.94 -8.04 3.28
C GLY A 373 14.26 -7.76 2.56
N ILE A 374 15.35 -7.84 3.31
CA ILE A 374 16.73 -7.61 2.81
C ILE A 374 17.04 -8.59 1.68
N GLY A 375 17.44 -8.08 0.52
CA GLY A 375 17.84 -8.83 -0.67
C GLY A 375 16.83 -8.71 -1.81
N ASN A 376 15.60 -8.33 -1.49
CA ASN A 376 14.45 -8.51 -2.40
C ASN A 376 13.93 -7.20 -3.03
N ALA A 377 14.48 -6.04 -2.65
CA ALA A 377 14.09 -4.77 -3.25
C ALA A 377 15.18 -3.69 -3.20
N LEU A 378 15.22 -2.86 -4.23
CA LEU A 378 16.02 -1.62 -4.29
C LEU A 378 15.10 -0.47 -4.65
N HIS A 379 15.12 0.61 -3.87
CA HIS A 379 14.13 1.67 -4.04
C HIS A 379 14.54 3.04 -3.53
N ALA A 380 14.03 4.09 -4.18
CA ALA A 380 14.33 5.49 -3.94
C ALA A 380 13.13 6.26 -3.38
N GLY A 381 13.41 7.17 -2.45
CA GLY A 381 12.45 8.12 -1.90
C GLY A 381 12.88 9.54 -2.24
N MET A 382 11.93 10.41 -2.52
CA MET A 382 12.16 11.83 -2.70
C MET A 382 11.19 12.64 -1.86
N VAL A 383 11.67 13.77 -1.36
CA VAL A 383 10.84 14.76 -0.68
C VAL A 383 11.29 16.16 -1.07
N ILE A 384 10.32 17.04 -1.29
CA ILE A 384 10.53 18.45 -1.61
C ILE A 384 9.62 19.32 -0.74
N VAL A 385 10.16 20.41 -0.22
CA VAL A 385 9.42 21.36 0.62
C VAL A 385 8.87 22.48 -0.25
N ALA A 386 7.56 22.73 -0.22
CA ALA A 386 6.97 23.94 -0.78
C ALA A 386 6.97 25.04 0.31
N ASP A 387 7.69 26.14 0.07
CA ASP A 387 7.92 27.21 1.05
C ASP A 387 7.41 28.58 0.58
N GLY A 388 6.72 28.64 -0.55
CA GLY A 388 6.16 29.87 -1.13
C GLY A 388 7.16 30.71 -1.91
N THR A 389 8.43 30.31 -2.00
CA THR A 389 9.46 31.09 -2.72
C THR A 389 9.48 30.79 -4.22
N LYS A 390 9.84 31.80 -5.02
CA LYS A 390 10.01 31.65 -6.49
C LYS A 390 11.12 30.68 -6.86
N GLU A 391 12.16 30.58 -6.03
CA GLU A 391 13.23 29.60 -6.25
C GLU A 391 12.69 28.18 -6.12
N LYS A 392 11.83 27.94 -5.12
CA LYS A 392 11.23 26.64 -4.90
C LYS A 392 10.24 26.24 -5.99
N THR A 393 9.49 27.19 -6.55
CA THR A 393 8.61 26.97 -7.71
C THR A 393 9.32 26.19 -8.83
N LYS A 394 10.53 26.62 -9.22
CA LYS A 394 11.31 25.94 -10.28
C LYS A 394 11.74 24.52 -9.90
N ARG A 395 12.09 24.30 -8.63
CA ARG A 395 12.48 22.97 -8.14
C ARG A 395 11.27 22.04 -8.07
N LEU A 396 10.14 22.53 -7.59
CA LEU A 396 8.86 21.80 -7.55
C LEU A 396 8.44 21.34 -8.94
N GLU A 397 8.44 22.25 -9.92
CA GLU A 397 8.10 21.90 -11.30
C GLU A 397 8.99 20.76 -11.83
N ARG A 398 10.31 20.87 -11.68
CA ARG A 398 11.25 19.86 -12.17
C ARG A 398 11.10 18.52 -11.43
N VAL A 399 11.19 18.53 -10.11
CA VAL A 399 11.14 17.31 -9.28
C VAL A 399 9.82 16.57 -9.47
N LEU A 400 8.69 17.29 -9.40
CA LEU A 400 7.36 16.68 -9.54
C LEU A 400 6.98 16.33 -10.98
N THR A 401 7.85 16.67 -11.94
CA THR A 401 7.77 16.20 -13.34
C THR A 401 8.63 14.96 -13.53
N VAL A 402 9.91 15.00 -13.16
CA VAL A 402 10.85 13.89 -13.42
C VAL A 402 10.55 12.66 -12.57
N ASP A 403 10.05 12.85 -11.35
CA ASP A 403 9.79 11.76 -10.41
C ASP A 403 8.69 10.79 -10.89
N PRO A 404 7.47 11.25 -11.26
CA PRO A 404 6.51 10.38 -11.93
C PRO A 404 6.90 10.09 -13.39
N GLY A 405 7.68 10.96 -14.04
CA GLY A 405 8.05 10.84 -15.45
C GLY A 405 8.93 9.63 -15.73
N ILE A 406 9.92 9.37 -14.85
CA ILE A 406 10.76 8.17 -14.96
C ILE A 406 9.94 6.89 -14.74
N GLY A 407 8.85 6.94 -13.98
CA GLY A 407 7.93 5.81 -13.81
C GLY A 407 7.13 5.48 -15.06
N VAL A 408 6.62 6.49 -15.76
CA VAL A 408 5.98 6.28 -17.07
C VAL A 408 7.01 5.77 -18.08
N ALA A 409 8.22 6.33 -18.08
CA ALA A 409 9.29 5.89 -18.97
C ALA A 409 9.66 4.41 -18.75
N ARG A 410 9.84 4.00 -17.48
CA ARG A 410 10.12 2.60 -17.10
C ARG A 410 9.07 1.64 -17.65
N HIS A 411 7.79 1.94 -17.46
CA HIS A 411 6.71 1.05 -17.90
C HIS A 411 6.52 1.07 -19.42
N ALA A 412 6.78 2.21 -20.07
CA ALA A 412 6.77 2.29 -21.52
C ALA A 412 7.91 1.48 -22.14
N ASP A 413 9.10 1.50 -21.53
CA ASP A 413 10.26 0.69 -21.90
C ASP A 413 9.96 -0.81 -21.81
N SER A 414 9.27 -1.25 -20.75
CA SER A 414 8.81 -2.63 -20.60
C SER A 414 7.65 -3.02 -21.54
N GLY A 415 7.19 -2.12 -22.42
CA GLY A 415 6.15 -2.40 -23.41
C GLY A 415 4.71 -2.31 -22.90
N GLU A 416 4.46 -1.65 -21.76
CA GLU A 416 3.11 -1.41 -21.25
C GLU A 416 2.39 -0.38 -22.12
N GLU A 417 1.32 -0.81 -22.80
CA GLU A 417 0.59 0.01 -23.78
C GLU A 417 0.06 1.29 -23.15
N ARG A 418 -0.50 1.20 -21.94
CA ARG A 418 -1.01 2.36 -21.21
C ARG A 418 0.07 3.40 -20.89
N ALA A 419 1.30 2.96 -20.64
CA ALA A 419 2.42 3.86 -20.36
C ALA A 419 2.92 4.53 -21.65
N ILE A 420 2.95 3.79 -22.76
CA ILE A 420 3.25 4.33 -24.09
C ILE A 420 2.22 5.39 -24.50
N GLU A 421 0.93 5.13 -24.30
CA GLU A 421 -0.15 6.10 -24.50
C GLU A 421 0.07 7.35 -23.64
N THR A 422 0.25 7.16 -22.33
CA THR A 422 0.49 8.27 -21.38
C THR A 422 1.68 9.12 -21.81
N ALA A 423 2.78 8.49 -22.24
CA ALA A 423 3.97 9.20 -22.70
C ALA A 423 3.69 10.08 -23.92
N LYS A 424 2.93 9.57 -24.89
CA LYS A 424 2.54 10.31 -26.10
C LYS A 424 1.55 11.43 -25.78
N GLU A 425 0.49 11.13 -25.04
CA GLU A 425 -0.55 12.10 -24.65
C GLU A 425 0.03 13.28 -23.87
N LYS A 426 0.97 13.01 -22.96
CA LYS A 426 1.57 14.01 -22.07
C LYS A 426 2.92 14.53 -22.55
N ASN A 427 3.34 14.17 -23.77
CA ASN A 427 4.59 14.59 -24.40
C ASN A 427 5.84 14.38 -23.53
N ILE A 428 5.89 13.28 -22.78
CA ILE A 428 7.04 12.91 -21.95
C ILE A 428 8.20 12.60 -22.88
N LYS A 429 9.38 13.17 -22.67
CA LYS A 429 10.56 12.99 -23.54
C LYS A 429 11.25 11.66 -23.23
N ILE A 430 11.06 10.68 -24.11
CA ILE A 430 11.64 9.34 -24.03
C ILE A 430 12.31 9.06 -25.38
N PRO A 431 13.67 8.99 -25.42
CA PRO A 431 14.40 8.72 -26.65
C PRO A 431 13.91 7.46 -27.35
N GLY A 432 13.63 7.57 -28.66
CA GLY A 432 13.16 6.44 -29.47
C GLY A 432 11.65 6.15 -29.37
N LEU A 433 10.92 6.85 -28.49
CA LEU A 433 9.45 6.74 -28.38
C LEU A 433 8.72 8.04 -28.70
N THR A 434 9.18 9.16 -28.14
CA THR A 434 8.50 10.47 -28.23
C THR A 434 9.43 11.64 -28.58
N CYS A 435 10.74 11.40 -28.68
CA CYS A 435 11.73 12.37 -29.15
C CYS A 435 12.97 11.70 -29.75
#